data_AF-A0A6M4A4D3-F1
#
_entry.id   AF-A0A6M4A4D3-F1
#
_cell.length_a   1.000
_cell.length_b   1.000
_cell.length_c   1.000
_cell.angle_alpha   90.00
_cell.angle_beta   90.00
_cell.angle_gamma   90.00
#
_symmetry.space_group_name_H-M   'P 1'
#
loop_
_entity.id
_entity.type
_entity.pdbx_description
1 polymer ?
#
loop_
_entity_poly.entity_id
_entity_poly.type
_entity_poly.pdbx_seq_one_letter_code
_entity_poly.pdbx_strand_id
1 'polypeptide(L)'
;MWKNIFPPERKAQTTLMVSHFLSAFKESIEHLDWMSPETKKEAQIKLSKIKVKVGYPNKWRDYSALAIVKDDLMGNVIRAHQLEAQMEINKLGKPVDHEEWSMTPQTVNAYYSPEMNEIVFPAARMQPPLFDVNAEDAFNYGALGISIGHQGMLSLSSQYYSSPAMRWYP
;
A
#
# COMPACT_ATOMS: atom_id res chain seq x y z
N MET A 1 21.31 0.22 -2.44
CA MET A 1 20.82 -0.83 -1.51
C MET A 1 19.62 -1.58 -2.10
N TRP A 2 18.43 -0.98 -2.24
CA TRP A 2 17.22 -1.69 -2.71
C TRP A 2 17.31 -2.27 -4.12
N LYS A 3 17.97 -1.60 -5.07
CA LYS A 3 18.21 -2.13 -6.42
C LYS A 3 18.95 -3.48 -6.45
N ASN A 4 19.73 -3.80 -5.40
CA ASN A 4 20.52 -5.03 -5.34
C ASN A 4 19.83 -6.15 -4.56
N ILE A 5 18.88 -5.83 -3.68
CA ILE A 5 18.21 -6.79 -2.78
C ILE A 5 16.75 -7.06 -3.24
N PHE A 6 16.20 -6.18 -4.08
CA PHE A 6 14.87 -6.31 -4.68
C PHE A 6 14.97 -6.24 -6.21
N PRO A 7 15.13 -7.40 -6.88
CA PRO A 7 15.24 -7.48 -8.33
C PRO A 7 14.00 -6.92 -9.05
N PRO A 8 14.14 -6.30 -10.23
CA PRO A 8 13.02 -5.77 -11.02
C PRO A 8 11.91 -6.79 -11.28
N GLU A 9 12.27 -8.07 -11.43
CA GLU A 9 11.37 -9.18 -11.71
C GLU A 9 10.34 -9.35 -10.59
N ARG A 10 10.75 -9.20 -9.32
CA ARG A 10 9.84 -9.28 -8.17
C ARG A 10 8.79 -8.18 -8.22
N LYS A 11 9.20 -6.97 -8.62
CA LYS A 11 8.29 -5.84 -8.80
C LYS A 11 7.30 -6.12 -9.91
N ALA A 12 7.78 -6.61 -11.06
CA ALA A 12 6.95 -6.91 -12.22
C ALA A 12 5.91 -8.01 -11.92
N GLN A 13 6.35 -9.15 -11.38
CA GLN A 13 5.47 -10.26 -11.01
C GLN A 13 4.42 -9.85 -9.96
N THR A 14 4.83 -9.13 -8.91
CA THR A 14 3.88 -8.64 -7.89
C THR A 14 2.86 -7.69 -8.51
N THR A 15 3.30 -6.78 -9.39
CA THR A 15 2.40 -5.84 -10.06
C THR A 15 1.38 -6.57 -10.94
N LEU A 16 1.82 -7.62 -11.65
CA LEU A 16 0.94 -8.47 -12.45
C LEU A 16 -0.07 -9.22 -11.57
N MET A 17 0.37 -9.80 -10.45
CA MET A 17 -0.55 -10.46 -9.52
C MET A 17 -1.60 -9.49 -9.00
N VAL A 18 -1.21 -8.28 -8.59
CA VAL A 18 -2.17 -7.26 -8.13
C VAL A 18 -3.18 -6.93 -9.23
N SER A 19 -2.78 -6.82 -10.49
CA SER A 19 -3.72 -6.56 -11.58
C SER A 19 -4.72 -7.72 -11.77
N HIS A 20 -4.28 -8.98 -11.64
CA HIS A 20 -5.17 -10.13 -11.68
C HIS A 20 -6.18 -10.13 -10.53
N PHE A 21 -5.74 -9.82 -9.30
CA PHE A 21 -6.65 -9.68 -8.16
C PHE A 21 -7.66 -8.56 -8.37
N LEU A 22 -7.23 -7.39 -8.84
CA LEU A 22 -8.15 -6.28 -9.12
C LEU A 22 -9.18 -6.66 -10.19
N SER A 23 -8.78 -7.39 -11.23
CA SER A 23 -9.71 -7.90 -12.25
C SER A 23 -10.70 -8.91 -11.66
N ALA A 24 -10.24 -9.85 -10.83
CA ALA A 24 -11.11 -10.82 -10.17
C ALA A 24 -12.11 -10.14 -9.22
N PHE A 25 -11.71 -9.09 -8.51
CA PHE A 25 -12.64 -8.29 -7.68
C PHE A 25 -13.71 -7.61 -8.53
N LYS A 26 -13.35 -7.03 -9.68
CA LYS A 26 -14.31 -6.40 -10.58
C LYS A 26 -15.33 -7.42 -11.08
N GLU A 27 -14.88 -8.58 -11.55
CA GLU A 27 -15.78 -9.66 -11.99
C GLU A 27 -16.68 -10.15 -10.86
N SER A 28 -16.11 -10.34 -9.66
CA SER A 28 -16.89 -10.80 -8.50
C SER A 28 -18.03 -9.83 -8.17
N ILE A 29 -17.77 -8.52 -8.14
CA ILE A 29 -18.78 -7.49 -7.82
C ILE A 29 -19.96 -7.51 -8.78
N GLU A 30 -19.74 -7.76 -10.07
CA GLU A 30 -20.82 -7.83 -11.06
C GLU A 30 -21.85 -8.90 -10.70
N HIS A 31 -21.38 -10.00 -10.11
CA HIS A 31 -22.17 -11.19 -9.78
C HIS A 31 -22.69 -11.22 -8.32
N LEU A 32 -22.49 -10.16 -7.53
CA LEU A 32 -22.98 -10.12 -6.14
C LEU A 32 -24.48 -9.74 -6.10
N ASP A 33 -25.37 -10.73 -5.94
CA ASP A 33 -26.83 -10.52 -5.93
C ASP A 33 -27.35 -9.66 -4.77
N TRP A 34 -26.60 -9.59 -3.67
CA TRP A 34 -26.97 -8.80 -2.50
C TRP A 34 -26.69 -7.29 -2.67
N MET A 35 -25.95 -6.89 -3.71
CA MET A 35 -25.61 -5.50 -3.97
C MET A 35 -26.58 -4.86 -4.97
N SER A 36 -27.07 -3.66 -4.66
CA SER A 36 -27.83 -2.86 -5.63
C SER A 36 -26.98 -2.52 -6.86
N PRO A 37 -27.59 -2.28 -8.04
CA PRO A 37 -26.89 -1.82 -9.24
C PRO A 37 -26.07 -0.54 -9.00
N GLU A 38 -26.61 0.39 -8.23
CA GLU A 38 -25.97 1.67 -7.89
C GLU A 38 -24.71 1.42 -7.06
N THR A 39 -24.79 0.54 -6.06
CA THR A 39 -23.65 0.20 -5.21
C THR A 39 -22.58 -0.57 -5.98
N LYS A 40 -22.95 -1.49 -6.87
CA LYS A 40 -22.01 -2.16 -7.79
C LYS A 40 -21.23 -1.14 -8.61
N LYS A 41 -21.92 -0.16 -9.20
CA LYS A 41 -21.29 0.90 -10.00
C LYS A 41 -20.26 1.70 -9.19
N GLU A 42 -20.61 2.10 -7.98
CA GLU A 42 -19.69 2.85 -7.12
C GLU A 42 -18.46 2.03 -6.70
N ALA A 43 -18.67 0.75 -6.36
CA ALA A 43 -17.58 -0.18 -6.03
C ALA A 43 -16.61 -0.35 -7.22
N GLN A 44 -17.14 -0.50 -8.44
CA GLN A 44 -16.34 -0.56 -9.67
C GLN A 44 -15.53 0.73 -9.90
N ILE A 45 -16.15 1.90 -9.70
CA ILE A 45 -15.46 3.20 -9.81
C ILE A 45 -14.30 3.28 -8.82
N LYS A 46 -14.50 2.87 -7.57
CA LYS A 46 -13.44 2.92 -6.56
C LYS A 46 -12.31 1.94 -6.86
N LEU A 47 -12.62 0.70 -7.23
CA LEU A 47 -11.60 -0.27 -7.68
C LEU A 47 -10.80 0.25 -8.87
N SER A 48 -11.46 0.92 -9.83
CA SER A 48 -10.80 1.47 -11.02
C SER A 48 -9.79 2.57 -10.71
N LYS A 49 -9.91 3.20 -9.54
CA LYS A 49 -9.05 4.30 -9.07
C LYS A 49 -7.97 3.85 -8.09
N ILE A 50 -7.87 2.56 -7.78
CA ILE A 50 -6.85 2.07 -6.85
C ILE A 50 -5.46 2.30 -7.45
N LYS A 51 -4.60 2.99 -6.70
CA LYS A 51 -3.17 3.08 -7.01
C LYS A 51 -2.41 1.96 -6.32
N VAL A 52 -1.38 1.44 -6.97
CA VAL A 52 -0.57 0.35 -6.42
C VAL A 52 0.89 0.78 -6.34
N LYS A 53 1.47 0.70 -5.14
CA LYS A 53 2.89 0.99 -4.88
C LYS A 53 3.59 -0.30 -4.48
N VAL A 54 4.68 -0.65 -5.19
CA VAL A 54 5.40 -1.92 -4.99
C VAL A 54 6.89 -1.68 -4.81
N GLY A 55 7.43 -2.24 -3.74
CA GLY A 55 8.85 -2.20 -3.40
C GLY A 55 9.22 -1.01 -2.54
N TYR A 56 9.57 0.11 -3.18
CA TYR A 56 10.19 1.26 -2.52
C TYR A 56 9.75 2.59 -3.17
N PRO A 57 9.87 3.72 -2.44
CA PRO A 57 9.48 5.02 -2.98
C PRO A 57 10.42 5.51 -4.08
N ASN A 58 9.87 6.31 -5.00
CA ASN A 58 10.65 7.02 -6.01
C ASN A 58 11.43 8.20 -5.42
N LYS A 59 10.89 8.80 -4.34
CA LYS A 59 11.44 9.95 -3.63
C LYS A 59 11.70 9.59 -2.17
N TRP A 60 12.93 9.80 -1.70
CA TRP A 60 13.31 9.51 -0.32
C TRP A 60 13.14 10.76 0.55
N ARG A 61 12.81 10.54 1.84
CA ARG A 61 12.82 11.60 2.84
C ARG A 61 14.24 12.15 3.00
N ASP A 62 14.33 13.46 3.15
CA ASP A 62 15.60 14.14 3.38
C ASP A 62 15.87 14.27 4.88
N TYR A 63 16.94 13.63 5.35
CA TYR A 63 17.39 13.66 6.74
C TYR A 63 18.62 14.56 6.94
N SER A 64 18.95 15.43 5.97
CA SER A 64 20.12 16.31 6.02
C SER A 64 20.18 17.22 7.26
N ALA A 65 19.02 17.57 7.82
CA ALA A 65 18.90 18.38 9.04
C ALA A 65 19.08 17.57 10.35
N LEU A 66 19.19 16.23 10.30
CA LEU A 66 19.34 15.39 11.49
C LEU A 66 20.81 15.28 11.91
N ALA A 67 21.15 15.89 13.04
CA ALA A 67 22.46 15.71 13.67
C ALA A 67 22.48 14.45 14.56
N ILE A 68 23.38 13.52 14.25
CA ILE A 68 23.64 12.31 15.06
C ILE A 68 24.98 12.43 15.77
N VAL A 69 24.98 12.24 17.10
CA VAL A 69 26.16 12.31 17.97
C VAL A 69 26.40 10.93 18.58
N LYS A 70 27.60 10.36 18.35
CA LYS A 70 27.92 8.95 18.63
C LYS A 70 27.59 8.52 20.08
N ASP A 71 27.87 9.37 21.06
CA ASP A 71 27.79 9.04 22.49
C ASP A 71 26.60 9.72 23.20
N ASP A 72 25.61 10.19 22.43
CA ASP A 72 24.41 10.88 22.93
C ASP A 72 23.13 10.24 22.37
N LEU A 73 22.83 9.01 22.84
CA LEU A 73 21.64 8.28 22.41
C LEU A 73 20.35 9.06 22.66
N MET A 74 20.19 9.60 23.87
CA MET A 74 18.96 10.30 24.26
C MET A 74 18.76 11.56 23.41
N GLY A 75 19.80 12.37 23.22
CA GLY A 75 19.70 13.54 22.36
C GLY A 75 19.47 13.16 20.90
N ASN A 76 20.03 12.06 20.39
CA ASN A 76 19.72 11.57 19.03
C ASN A 76 18.24 11.23 18.86
N VAL A 77 17.65 10.54 19.84
CA VAL A 77 16.22 10.20 19.84
C VAL A 77 15.36 11.46 19.86
N ILE A 78 15.68 12.42 20.73
CA ILE A 78 14.96 13.71 20.81
C ILE A 78 15.07 14.47 19.48
N ARG A 79 16.26 14.59 18.91
CA ARG A 79 16.49 15.28 17.62
C ARG A 79 15.74 14.61 16.47
N ALA A 80 15.70 13.28 16.43
CA ALA A 80 14.95 12.53 15.43
C ALA A 80 13.44 12.79 15.54
N HIS A 81 12.87 12.74 16.75
CA HIS A 81 11.45 13.05 16.96
C HIS A 81 11.10 14.50 16.62
N GLN A 82 11.97 15.45 16.97
CA GLN A 82 11.78 16.86 16.62
C GLN A 82 11.77 17.07 15.11
N LEU A 83 12.67 16.41 14.38
CA LEU A 83 12.72 16.48 12.93
C LEU A 83 11.45 15.89 12.29
N GLU A 84 11.01 14.71 12.70
CA GLU A 84 9.79 14.08 12.18
C GLU A 84 8.56 14.95 12.48
N ALA A 85 8.43 15.50 13.69
CA ALA A 85 7.34 16.41 14.03
C ALA A 85 7.37 17.67 13.14
N GLN A 86 8.55 18.25 12.92
CA GLN A 86 8.70 19.40 12.05
C GLN A 86 8.36 19.08 10.58
N MET A 87 8.71 17.89 10.09
CA MET A 87 8.34 17.43 8.75
C MET A 87 6.82 17.36 8.59
N GLU A 88 6.09 16.82 9.56
CA GLU A 88 4.63 16.76 9.51
C GLU A 88 3.99 18.16 9.62
N ILE A 89 4.47 19.01 10.53
CA ILE A 89 4.01 20.41 10.64
C ILE A 89 4.24 21.16 9.31
N ASN A 90 5.36 20.91 8.65
CA ASN A 90 5.69 21.54 7.38
C ASN A 90 4.79 21.11 6.21
N LYS A 91 3.95 20.07 6.37
CA LYS A 91 2.94 19.68 5.37
C LYS A 91 1.65 20.50 5.47
N LEU A 92 1.41 21.18 6.59
CA LEU A 92 0.19 21.96 6.80
C LEU A 92 0.07 23.08 5.75
N GLY A 93 -1.12 23.19 5.15
CA GLY A 93 -1.40 24.17 4.10
C GLY A 93 -0.80 23.86 2.72
N LYS A 94 -0.15 22.69 2.55
CA LYS A 94 0.40 22.25 1.26
C LYS A 94 -0.47 21.16 0.63
N PRO A 95 -0.38 20.97 -0.70
CA PRO A 95 -1.01 19.83 -1.36
C PRO A 95 -0.49 18.50 -0.81
N VAL A 96 -1.35 17.47 -0.83
CA VAL A 96 -1.00 16.11 -0.41
C VAL A 96 0.04 15.53 -1.36
N ASP A 97 1.13 14.97 -0.81
CA ASP A 97 2.15 14.25 -1.60
C ASP A 97 1.69 12.81 -1.86
N HIS A 98 1.20 12.54 -3.06
CA HIS A 98 0.77 11.19 -3.47
C HIS A 98 1.92 10.20 -3.64
N GLU A 99 3.18 10.63 -3.61
CA GLU A 99 4.35 9.73 -3.67
C GLU A 99 4.86 9.32 -2.29
N GLU A 100 4.31 9.89 -1.20
CA GLU A 100 4.71 9.52 0.16
C GLU A 100 4.29 8.09 0.53
N TRP A 101 5.08 7.44 1.40
CA TRP A 101 4.81 6.10 1.92
C TRP A 101 4.69 6.14 3.44
N SER A 102 3.69 5.46 3.98
CA SER A 102 3.48 5.30 5.43
C SER A 102 4.30 4.15 6.04
N MET A 103 4.99 3.35 5.22
CA MET A 103 5.86 2.27 5.66
C MET A 103 7.19 2.31 4.93
N THR A 104 8.24 1.93 5.65
CA THR A 104 9.57 1.77 5.05
C THR A 104 9.64 0.51 4.19
N PRO A 105 10.50 0.45 3.14
CA PRO A 105 10.60 -0.73 2.29
C PRO A 105 11.07 -2.01 3.01
N GLN A 106 11.77 -1.88 4.14
CA GLN A 106 12.20 -2.99 5.00
C GLN A 106 11.10 -3.56 5.90
N THR A 107 9.92 -2.91 5.96
CA THR A 107 8.80 -3.40 6.77
C THR A 107 8.18 -4.63 6.12
N VAL A 108 8.10 -5.76 6.83
CA VAL A 108 7.44 -6.99 6.36
C VAL A 108 5.93 -6.88 6.59
N ASN A 109 5.25 -6.04 5.81
CA ASN A 109 3.81 -5.83 5.92
C ASN A 109 3.21 -5.38 4.56
N ALA A 110 1.94 -5.02 4.53
CA ALA A 110 1.28 -4.31 3.43
C ALA A 110 0.18 -3.42 4.03
N TYR A 111 -0.25 -2.39 3.32
CA TYR A 111 -1.37 -1.57 3.77
C TYR A 111 -2.22 -1.05 2.62
N TYR A 112 -3.45 -0.69 2.98
CA TYR A 112 -4.36 0.10 2.17
C TYR A 112 -4.53 1.47 2.86
N SER A 113 -4.37 2.57 2.11
CA SER A 113 -4.73 3.91 2.57
C SER A 113 -6.10 4.29 1.98
N PRO A 114 -7.11 4.49 2.82
CA PRO A 114 -8.43 4.96 2.40
C PRO A 114 -8.43 6.33 1.76
N GLU A 115 -7.68 7.27 2.34
CA GLU A 115 -7.63 8.68 1.94
C GLU A 115 -7.01 8.82 0.55
N MET A 116 -6.05 7.96 0.24
CA MET A 116 -5.32 7.95 -1.03
C MET A 116 -5.85 6.93 -2.03
N ASN A 117 -6.76 6.05 -1.59
CA ASN A 117 -7.25 4.89 -2.32
C ASN A 117 -6.09 4.10 -2.97
N GLU A 118 -5.12 3.71 -2.16
CA GLU A 118 -3.91 3.02 -2.64
C GLU A 118 -3.56 1.80 -1.81
N ILE A 119 -2.96 0.80 -2.47
CA ILE A 119 -2.43 -0.40 -1.85
C ILE A 119 -0.91 -0.39 -1.99
N VAL A 120 -0.22 -0.64 -0.90
CA VAL A 120 1.24 -0.54 -0.83
C VAL A 120 1.86 -1.82 -0.30
N PHE A 121 2.83 -2.34 -1.06
CA PHE A 121 3.64 -3.51 -0.72
C PHE A 121 5.12 -3.13 -0.60
N PRO A 122 5.64 -2.91 0.62
CA PRO A 122 7.07 -2.78 0.89
C PRO A 122 7.90 -3.94 0.33
N ALA A 123 9.13 -3.64 -0.10
CA ALA A 123 10.06 -4.61 -0.71
C ALA A 123 10.27 -5.88 0.13
N ALA A 124 10.37 -5.74 1.46
CA ALA A 124 10.56 -6.85 2.38
C ALA A 124 9.33 -7.76 2.53
N ARG A 125 8.16 -7.40 1.98
CA ARG A 125 7.03 -8.32 1.90
C ARG A 125 7.24 -9.40 0.83
N MET A 126 8.04 -9.11 -0.20
CA MET A 126 8.29 -9.96 -1.35
C MET A 126 9.58 -10.78 -1.17
N GLN A 127 9.58 -11.63 -0.15
CA GLN A 127 10.65 -12.57 0.15
C GLN A 127 10.06 -13.90 0.67
N PRO A 128 10.82 -15.01 0.63
CA PRO A 128 10.37 -16.27 1.23
C PRO A 128 10.07 -16.12 2.73
N PRO A 129 9.09 -16.86 3.28
CA PRO A 129 8.21 -17.82 2.61
C PRO A 129 6.96 -17.19 1.96
N LEU A 130 6.92 -15.86 1.82
CA LEU A 130 5.73 -15.13 1.35
C LEU A 130 5.71 -14.93 -0.16
N PHE A 131 6.86 -14.98 -0.82
CA PHE A 131 7.02 -14.80 -2.24
C PHE A 131 8.34 -15.41 -2.72
N ASP A 132 8.32 -16.12 -3.85
CA ASP A 132 9.50 -16.59 -4.55
C ASP A 132 9.33 -16.43 -6.06
N VAL A 133 10.26 -15.72 -6.70
CA VAL A 133 10.25 -15.42 -8.15
C VAL A 133 10.39 -16.68 -9.01
N ASN A 134 10.95 -17.76 -8.44
CA ASN A 134 11.20 -19.03 -9.13
C ASN A 134 10.19 -20.12 -8.76
N ALA A 135 9.27 -19.86 -7.82
CA ALA A 135 8.23 -20.82 -7.46
C ALA A 135 7.10 -20.83 -8.51
N GLU A 136 6.31 -21.90 -8.51
CA GLU A 136 5.08 -21.95 -9.28
C GLU A 136 4.12 -20.83 -8.87
N ASP A 137 3.36 -20.28 -9.83
CA ASP A 137 2.41 -19.20 -9.58
C ASP A 137 1.47 -19.54 -8.41
N ALA A 138 0.95 -20.78 -8.36
CA ALA A 138 0.05 -21.24 -7.32
C ALA A 138 0.58 -20.98 -5.89
N PHE A 139 1.89 -21.15 -5.68
CA PHE A 139 2.53 -20.83 -4.40
C PHE A 139 2.43 -19.33 -4.08
N ASN A 140 2.79 -18.47 -5.03
CA ASN A 140 2.74 -17.01 -4.84
C ASN A 140 1.30 -16.49 -4.67
N TYR A 141 0.32 -17.02 -5.43
CA TYR A 141 -1.10 -16.69 -5.25
C TYR A 141 -1.62 -17.13 -3.89
N GLY A 142 -1.18 -18.28 -3.38
CA GLY A 142 -1.53 -18.74 -2.03
C GLY A 142 -0.87 -17.90 -0.93
N ALA A 143 0.40 -17.52 -1.09
CA ALA A 143 1.16 -16.84 -0.04
C ALA A 143 0.96 -15.32 -0.07
N LEU A 144 1.44 -14.65 -1.11
CA LEU A 144 1.31 -13.20 -1.27
C LEU A 144 -0.13 -12.81 -1.66
N GLY A 145 -0.80 -13.64 -2.46
CA GLY A 145 -2.13 -13.33 -2.97
C GLY A 145 -3.19 -13.15 -1.88
N ILE A 146 -3.11 -13.88 -0.76
CA ILE A 146 -3.98 -13.63 0.41
C ILE A 146 -3.80 -12.19 0.93
N SER A 147 -2.57 -11.68 0.93
CA SER A 147 -2.28 -10.31 1.36
C SER A 147 -2.87 -9.29 0.39
N ILE A 148 -2.73 -9.55 -0.92
CA ILE A 148 -3.31 -8.70 -1.96
C ILE A 148 -4.83 -8.67 -1.84
N GLY A 149 -5.46 -9.84 -1.71
CA GLY A 149 -6.91 -9.98 -1.50
C GLY A 149 -7.38 -9.26 -0.24
N HIS A 150 -6.64 -9.39 0.87
CA HIS A 150 -6.96 -8.68 2.11
C HIS A 150 -6.97 -7.16 1.93
N GLN A 151 -5.93 -6.58 1.31
CA GLN A 151 -5.89 -5.13 1.07
C GLN A 151 -6.96 -4.68 0.07
N GLY A 152 -7.24 -5.48 -0.96
CA GLY A 152 -8.34 -5.25 -1.90
C GLY A 152 -9.70 -5.22 -1.19
N MET A 153 -9.95 -6.17 -0.29
CA MET A 153 -11.19 -6.20 0.51
C MET A 153 -11.31 -5.00 1.46
N LEU A 154 -10.21 -4.56 2.09
CA LEU A 154 -10.20 -3.34 2.90
C LEU A 154 -10.62 -2.12 2.08
N SER A 155 -10.23 -2.05 0.81
CA SER A 155 -10.66 -0.97 -0.09
C SER A 155 -12.16 -0.94 -0.32
N LEU A 156 -12.87 -2.05 -0.17
CA LEU A 156 -14.33 -2.15 -0.34
C LEU A 156 -15.08 -2.13 1.00
N SER A 157 -14.37 -2.00 2.12
CA SER A 157 -14.98 -2.03 3.45
C SER A 157 -15.90 -0.84 3.67
N SER A 158 -16.91 -1.06 4.51
CA SER A 158 -17.91 -0.04 4.86
C SER A 158 -17.34 1.22 5.52
N GLN A 159 -16.13 1.14 6.04
CA GLN A 159 -15.51 2.24 6.78
C GLN A 159 -14.99 3.33 5.86
N TYR A 160 -14.86 3.06 4.56
CA TYR A 160 -14.15 3.92 3.62
C TYR A 160 -14.99 4.30 2.40
N TYR A 161 -16.27 4.61 2.62
CA TYR A 161 -17.17 4.99 1.54
C TYR A 161 -16.70 6.24 0.80
N SER A 162 -16.58 6.13 -0.53
CA SER A 162 -16.34 7.30 -1.39
C SER A 162 -17.63 8.03 -1.76
N SER A 163 -18.79 7.42 -1.49
CA SER A 163 -20.12 8.01 -1.74
C SER A 163 -21.19 7.40 -0.83
N PRO A 164 -22.32 8.10 -0.60
CA PRO A 164 -23.46 7.56 0.17
C PRO A 164 -24.05 6.27 -0.42
N ALA A 165 -23.94 6.09 -1.74
CA ALA A 165 -24.44 4.90 -2.44
C ALA A 165 -23.61 3.63 -2.14
N MET A 166 -22.43 3.77 -1.52
CA MET A 166 -21.70 2.61 -1.00
C MET A 166 -22.22 2.12 0.36
N ARG A 167 -23.10 2.84 1.05
CA ARG A 167 -23.65 2.37 2.33
C ARG A 167 -24.39 1.06 2.12
N TRP A 168 -23.77 -0.03 2.57
CA TRP A 168 -24.26 -1.40 2.43
C TRP A 168 -25.52 -1.65 3.28
N TYR A 169 -25.73 -0.80 4.29
CA TYR A 169 -26.89 -0.79 5.16
C TYR A 169 -27.42 0.66 5.27
N PRO A 170 -28.75 0.84 5.44
CA PRO A 170 -29.36 2.15 5.63
C PRO A 170 -28.76 2.94 6.80
#